data_AF-A0A6I7WYQ4-F1
#
_entry.id   AF-A0A6I7WYQ4-F1
#
_cell.length_a   1.000
_cell.length_b   1.000
_cell.length_c   1.000
_cell.angle_alpha   90.00
_cell.angle_beta   90.00
_cell.angle_gamma   90.00
#
_symmetry.space_group_name_H-M   'P 1'
#
loop_
_entity.id
_entity.type
_entity.pdbx_description
1 polymer ?
#
loop_
_entity_poly.entity_id
_entity_poly.type
_entity_poly.pdbx_seq_one_letter_code
_entity_poly.pdbx_strand_id
1 'polypeptide(L)'
;MQPLCNARIETLRLSEHLQAFYPQIVDDFKLICSAPIRQQASIGGNLVNASPIGDLSVFFLALNAELTLNSPSKKRKISLRNFFKSYKQVDIQIDEWLDEIHFQCPEALRISFEKVCKRTHLDIASVNSAMSLVLHENQFKQIHIAVGGVAAIPLYLHKTSAFLRDKKISLSLLQQALDLAQTEIYPLSIIHYPLSIIRHSW
;
A
#
# COMPACT_ATOMS: atom_id res chain seq x y z
N MET A 1 2.62 -15.74 -18.54
CA MET A 1 2.50 -14.43 -17.87
C MET A 1 3.58 -14.39 -16.79
N GLN A 2 4.47 -13.39 -16.78
CA GLN A 2 5.55 -13.30 -15.79
C GLN A 2 4.96 -13.01 -14.40
N PRO A 3 5.43 -13.66 -13.31
CA PRO A 3 4.90 -13.40 -11.97
C PRO A 3 5.16 -11.95 -11.55
N LEU A 4 4.18 -11.35 -10.89
CA LEU A 4 4.20 -9.92 -10.52
C LEU A 4 5.43 -9.54 -9.68
N CYS A 5 5.96 -10.46 -8.88
CA CYS A 5 7.15 -10.23 -8.06
C CYS A 5 8.37 -9.75 -8.88
N ASN A 6 8.53 -10.25 -10.12
CA ASN A 6 9.67 -9.94 -10.99
C ASN A 6 9.35 -8.86 -12.02
N ALA A 7 8.08 -8.43 -12.12
CA ALA A 7 7.69 -7.33 -12.98
C ALA A 7 8.32 -6.02 -12.49
N ARG A 8 8.64 -5.13 -13.44
CA ARG A 8 9.20 -3.82 -13.15
C ARG A 8 8.09 -2.88 -12.68
N ILE A 9 8.45 -1.91 -11.83
CA ILE A 9 7.50 -0.88 -11.39
C ILE A 9 6.89 -0.15 -12.59
N GLU A 10 7.69 0.11 -13.63
CA GLU A 10 7.21 0.76 -14.85
C GLU A 10 6.19 -0.10 -15.62
N THR A 11 6.38 -1.43 -15.65
CA THR A 11 5.42 -2.35 -16.25
C THR A 11 4.10 -2.34 -15.48
N LEU A 12 4.15 -2.25 -14.14
CA LEU A 12 2.96 -2.12 -13.31
C LEU A 12 2.19 -0.85 -13.62
N ARG A 13 2.91 0.28 -13.69
CA ARG A 13 2.35 1.60 -13.98
C ARG A 13 1.61 1.65 -15.31
N LEU A 14 2.09 0.90 -16.31
CA LEU A 14 1.52 0.87 -17.66
C LEU A 14 0.55 -0.30 -17.88
N SER A 15 0.19 -1.06 -16.84
CA SER A 15 -0.69 -2.21 -16.97
C SER A 15 -2.12 -1.79 -17.34
N GLU A 16 -2.63 -2.28 -18.47
CA GLU A 16 -4.02 -2.04 -18.90
C GLU A 16 -5.03 -2.62 -17.89
N HIS A 17 -4.72 -3.79 -17.31
CA HIS A 17 -5.55 -4.43 -16.30
C HIS A 17 -5.70 -3.56 -15.05
N LEU A 18 -4.62 -2.93 -14.57
CA LEU A 18 -4.70 -2.01 -13.44
C LEU A 18 -5.43 -0.71 -13.80
N GLN A 19 -5.20 -0.18 -15.00
CA GLN A 19 -5.87 1.03 -15.47
C GLN A 19 -7.40 0.87 -15.52
N ALA A 20 -7.92 -0.34 -15.73
CA ALA A 20 -9.36 -0.60 -15.74
C ALA A 20 -10.07 -0.27 -14.41
N PHE A 21 -9.41 -0.47 -13.26
CA PHE A 21 -9.99 -0.17 -11.93
C PHE A 21 -9.25 0.92 -11.16
N TYR A 22 -8.10 1.37 -11.67
CA TYR A 22 -7.34 2.49 -11.16
C TYR A 22 -6.77 3.35 -12.31
N PRO A 23 -7.62 4.13 -13.01
CA PRO A 23 -7.21 4.89 -14.19
C PRO A 23 -6.07 5.88 -13.95
N GLN A 24 -5.96 6.42 -12.73
CA GLN A 24 -4.94 7.41 -12.37
C GLN A 24 -3.54 6.80 -12.13
N ILE A 25 -3.41 5.45 -12.13
CA ILE A 25 -2.15 4.76 -11.85
C ILE A 25 -0.96 5.28 -12.67
N VAL A 26 -1.19 5.60 -13.95
CA VAL A 26 -0.15 6.06 -14.87
C VAL A 26 0.49 7.34 -14.37
N ASP A 27 -0.29 8.25 -13.80
CA ASP A 27 0.15 9.53 -13.29
C ASP A 27 0.62 9.43 -11.84
N ASP A 28 -0.12 8.75 -10.98
CA ASP A 28 0.23 8.61 -9.57
C ASP A 28 1.57 7.87 -9.39
N PHE A 29 1.82 6.84 -10.20
CA PHE A 29 3.09 6.12 -10.12
C PHE A 29 4.26 6.87 -10.74
N LYS A 30 4.05 8.01 -11.43
CA LYS A 30 5.17 8.91 -11.79
C LYS A 30 5.81 9.53 -10.55
N LEU A 31 5.06 9.63 -9.45
CA LEU A 31 5.55 10.10 -8.14
C LEU A 31 6.42 9.04 -7.44
N ILE A 32 6.38 7.79 -7.90
CA ILE A 32 7.17 6.68 -7.35
C ILE A 32 8.50 6.60 -8.11
N CYS A 33 9.60 6.92 -7.43
CA CYS A 33 10.96 6.89 -7.96
C CYS A 33 11.17 7.72 -9.26
N SER A 34 12.37 7.66 -9.83
CA SER A 34 12.65 8.18 -11.18
C SER A 34 12.31 7.15 -12.25
N ALA A 35 12.16 7.58 -13.51
CA ALA A 35 11.90 6.66 -14.62
C ALA A 35 12.98 5.55 -14.78
N PRO A 36 14.29 5.83 -14.70
CA PRO A 36 15.32 4.78 -14.74
C PRO A 36 15.17 3.77 -13.60
N ILE A 37 14.88 4.23 -12.39
CA ILE A 37 14.65 3.34 -11.25
C ILE A 37 13.41 2.49 -11.48
N ARG A 38 12.29 3.05 -11.96
CA ARG A 38 11.08 2.27 -12.21
C ARG A 38 11.27 1.17 -13.27
N GLN A 39 12.14 1.40 -14.25
CA GLN A 39 12.46 0.42 -15.28
C GLN A 39 13.34 -0.74 -14.76
N GLN A 40 14.09 -0.51 -13.70
CA GLN A 40 14.99 -1.52 -13.12
C GLN A 40 14.47 -2.15 -11.83
N ALA A 41 13.74 -1.44 -10.99
CA ALA A 41 13.23 -1.97 -9.74
C ALA A 41 12.15 -3.02 -9.99
N SER A 42 12.27 -4.19 -9.35
CA SER A 42 11.19 -5.17 -9.32
C SER A 42 10.21 -4.85 -8.19
N ILE A 43 8.95 -5.22 -8.36
CA ILE A 43 7.93 -5.05 -7.33
C ILE A 43 8.29 -5.88 -6.08
N GLY A 44 8.71 -7.13 -6.26
CA GLY A 44 9.09 -8.00 -5.17
C GLY A 44 10.29 -7.48 -4.39
N GLY A 45 11.31 -6.97 -5.09
CA GLY A 45 12.46 -6.32 -4.44
C GLY A 45 12.06 -5.08 -3.65
N ASN A 46 11.10 -4.29 -4.14
CA ASN A 46 10.57 -3.14 -3.41
C ASN A 46 9.89 -3.56 -2.09
N LEU A 47 9.06 -4.61 -2.13
CA LEU A 47 8.39 -5.14 -0.94
C LEU A 47 9.41 -5.72 0.06
N VAL A 48 10.36 -6.54 -0.40
CA VAL A 48 11.38 -7.16 0.46
C VAL A 48 12.31 -6.12 1.09
N ASN A 49 12.56 -4.99 0.43
CA ASN A 49 13.31 -3.87 1.00
C ASN A 49 12.62 -3.22 2.22
N ALA A 50 11.32 -3.47 2.45
CA ALA A 50 10.61 -3.15 3.69
C ALA A 50 10.84 -1.73 4.23
N SER A 51 10.74 -0.74 3.34
CA SER A 51 10.77 0.67 3.73
C SER A 51 9.47 1.05 4.48
N PRO A 52 9.53 1.75 5.62
CA PRO A 52 8.34 2.26 6.32
C PRO A 52 7.47 3.21 5.50
N ILE A 53 8.07 3.80 4.47
CA ILE A 53 7.52 4.77 3.51
C ILE A 53 7.52 4.23 2.08
N GLY A 54 7.55 2.90 1.93
CA GLY A 54 7.53 2.27 0.61
C GLY A 54 6.17 2.45 -0.07
N ASP A 55 6.13 3.23 -1.15
CA ASP A 55 4.90 3.50 -1.91
C ASP A 55 4.19 2.21 -2.35
N LEU A 56 4.91 1.24 -2.90
CA LEU A 56 4.32 -0.03 -3.33
C LEU A 56 3.90 -0.91 -2.15
N SER A 57 4.63 -0.87 -1.02
CA SER A 57 4.21 -1.59 0.18
C SER A 57 2.85 -1.13 0.66
N VAL A 58 2.62 0.18 0.69
CA VAL A 58 1.34 0.78 1.07
C VAL A 58 0.26 0.47 0.04
N PHE A 59 0.56 0.61 -1.24
CA PHE A 59 -0.37 0.27 -2.32
C PHE A 59 -0.86 -1.19 -2.24
N PHE A 60 0.05 -2.16 -2.12
CA PHE A 60 -0.33 -3.58 -2.03
C PHE A 60 -0.98 -3.94 -0.69
N LEU A 61 -0.67 -3.24 0.41
CA LEU A 61 -1.38 -3.42 1.68
C LEU A 61 -2.84 -2.99 1.56
N ALA A 62 -3.11 -1.86 0.89
CA ALA A 62 -4.47 -1.40 0.62
C ALA A 62 -5.21 -2.32 -0.34
N LEU A 63 -4.52 -3.04 -1.23
CA LEU A 63 -5.10 -4.11 -2.04
C LEU A 63 -5.38 -5.40 -1.25
N ASN A 64 -5.06 -5.44 0.05
CA ASN A 64 -5.15 -6.65 0.87
C ASN A 64 -4.42 -7.84 0.24
N ALA A 65 -3.20 -7.59 -0.27
CA ALA A 65 -2.45 -8.61 -0.99
C ALA A 65 -2.02 -9.79 -0.10
N GLU A 66 -1.90 -10.94 -0.74
CA GLU A 66 -1.28 -12.17 -0.25
C GLU A 66 0.01 -12.40 -1.05
N LEU A 67 1.05 -12.87 -0.36
CA LEU A 67 2.32 -13.22 -0.95
C LEU A 67 2.47 -14.74 -0.94
N THR A 68 2.97 -15.31 -2.04
CA THR A 68 3.49 -16.68 -2.07
C THR A 68 5.01 -16.62 -1.90
N LEU A 69 5.51 -17.20 -0.82
CA LEU A 69 6.94 -17.43 -0.59
C LEU A 69 7.28 -18.85 -1.02
N ASN A 70 8.34 -19.00 -1.80
CA ASN A 70 8.80 -20.27 -2.33
C ASN A 70 10.21 -20.57 -1.84
N SER A 71 10.54 -21.84 -1.76
CA SER A 71 11.84 -22.38 -1.38
C SER A 71 12.08 -23.68 -2.17
N PRO A 72 13.28 -24.28 -2.14
CA PRO A 72 13.52 -25.53 -2.87
C PRO A 72 12.61 -26.70 -2.45
N SER A 73 12.06 -26.67 -1.23
CA SER A 73 11.29 -27.78 -0.65
C SER A 73 9.79 -27.51 -0.50
N LYS A 74 9.38 -26.24 -0.38
CA LYS A 74 7.98 -25.87 -0.09
C LYS A 74 7.61 -24.47 -0.58
N LYS A 75 6.31 -24.29 -0.84
CA LYS A 75 5.65 -22.98 -0.97
C LYS A 75 4.77 -22.71 0.25
N ARG A 76 4.73 -21.46 0.71
CA ARG A 76 3.78 -21.01 1.73
C ARG A 76 3.18 -19.66 1.34
N LYS A 77 1.97 -19.40 1.83
CA LYS A 77 1.27 -18.13 1.64
C LYS A 77 1.30 -17.31 2.92
N ILE A 78 1.40 -15.99 2.79
CA ILE A 78 1.33 -15.05 3.90
C ILE A 78 0.59 -13.80 3.46
N SER A 79 -0.34 -13.30 4.30
CA SER A 79 -0.94 -11.98 4.06
C SER A 79 0.15 -10.92 4.16
N LEU A 80 0.15 -9.95 3.24
CA LEU A 80 1.11 -8.84 3.27
C LEU A 80 1.02 -8.05 4.59
N ARG A 81 -0.14 -8.04 5.25
CA ARG A 81 -0.35 -7.45 6.59
C ARG A 81 0.56 -8.06 7.66
N ASN A 82 0.94 -9.32 7.51
CA ASN A 82 1.79 -10.06 8.44
C ASN A 82 3.25 -10.17 7.98
N PHE A 83 3.55 -9.67 6.78
CA PHE A 83 4.85 -9.83 6.14
C PHE A 83 5.90 -8.87 6.71
N PHE A 84 5.55 -7.61 6.98
CA PHE A 84 6.47 -6.64 7.58
C PHE A 84 6.52 -6.86 9.11
N LYS A 85 7.71 -7.15 9.65
CA LYS A 85 7.88 -7.51 11.07
C LYS A 85 8.40 -6.35 11.90
N SER A 86 9.39 -5.63 11.37
CA SER A 86 9.96 -4.43 11.97
C SER A 86 10.72 -3.63 10.90
N TYR A 87 11.40 -2.55 11.28
CA TYR A 87 12.17 -1.72 10.35
C TYR A 87 13.15 -2.58 9.53
N LYS A 88 12.96 -2.61 8.20
CA LYS A 88 13.79 -3.39 7.27
C LYS A 88 13.80 -4.92 7.51
N GLN A 89 12.81 -5.45 8.23
CA GLN A 89 12.68 -6.88 8.50
C GLN A 89 11.34 -7.42 7.99
N VAL A 90 11.40 -8.53 7.26
CA VAL A 90 10.26 -9.22 6.67
C VAL A 90 10.21 -10.67 7.08
N ASP A 91 9.04 -11.29 6.94
CA ASP A 91 8.82 -12.72 7.17
C ASP A 91 9.28 -13.55 5.96
N ILE A 92 10.59 -13.52 5.68
CA ILE A 92 11.26 -14.39 4.70
C ILE A 92 12.30 -15.20 5.47
N GLN A 93 12.23 -16.53 5.35
CA GLN A 93 13.21 -17.44 5.93
C GLN A 93 14.44 -17.58 5.04
N ILE A 94 15.50 -18.19 5.57
CA ILE A 94 16.64 -18.57 4.74
C ILE A 94 16.17 -19.50 3.62
N ASP A 95 16.72 -19.32 2.42
CA ASP A 95 16.33 -20.03 1.19
C ASP A 95 14.90 -19.79 0.69
N GLU A 96 14.15 -18.85 1.28
CA GLU A 96 12.88 -18.39 0.73
C GLU A 96 13.07 -17.18 -0.20
N TRP A 97 12.27 -17.13 -1.26
CA TRP A 97 12.10 -15.95 -2.11
C TRP A 97 10.61 -15.64 -2.32
N LEU A 98 10.33 -14.37 -2.63
CA LEU A 98 9.00 -13.94 -3.01
C LEU A 98 8.69 -14.37 -4.45
N ASP A 99 7.75 -15.30 -4.58
CA ASP A 99 7.40 -15.96 -5.84
C ASP A 99 6.21 -15.30 -6.53
N GLU A 100 5.17 -14.94 -5.76
CA GLU A 100 3.95 -14.36 -6.31
C GLU A 100 3.37 -13.29 -5.38
N ILE A 101 2.70 -12.30 -5.98
CA ILE A 101 1.90 -11.30 -5.28
C ILE A 101 0.49 -11.42 -5.86
N HIS A 102 -0.48 -11.69 -4.99
CA HIS A 102 -1.85 -11.96 -5.37
C HIS A 102 -2.80 -11.03 -4.60
N PHE A 103 -3.81 -10.50 -5.28
CA PHE A 103 -4.86 -9.69 -4.68
C PHE A 103 -6.15 -9.83 -5.49
N GLN A 104 -7.28 -9.56 -4.85
CA GLN A 104 -8.59 -9.66 -5.50
C GLN A 104 -8.92 -8.37 -6.26
N CYS A 105 -9.49 -8.49 -7.46
CA CYS A 105 -9.94 -7.38 -8.28
C CYS A 105 -11.43 -7.50 -8.61
N PRO A 106 -12.34 -7.25 -7.64
CA PRO A 106 -13.77 -7.15 -7.95
C PRO A 106 -14.04 -6.08 -9.02
N GLU A 107 -15.07 -6.28 -9.85
CA GLU A 107 -15.40 -5.37 -10.97
C GLU A 107 -15.63 -3.91 -10.51
N ALA A 108 -16.25 -3.73 -9.35
CA ALA A 108 -16.52 -2.43 -8.75
C ALA A 108 -15.38 -1.89 -7.87
N LEU A 109 -14.18 -2.50 -7.93
CA LEU A 109 -13.02 -2.03 -7.18
C LEU A 109 -12.64 -0.61 -7.64
N ARG A 110 -12.35 0.25 -6.68
CA ARG A 110 -11.78 1.57 -6.87
C ARG A 110 -10.57 1.73 -5.95
N ILE A 111 -9.57 2.47 -6.42
CA ILE A 111 -8.34 2.72 -5.69
C ILE A 111 -8.06 4.22 -5.65
N SER A 112 -7.57 4.69 -4.51
CA SER A 112 -6.96 6.00 -4.34
C SER A 112 -5.57 5.80 -3.71
N PHE A 113 -4.60 6.60 -4.14
CA PHE A 113 -3.26 6.66 -3.59
C PHE A 113 -2.86 8.11 -3.46
N GLU A 114 -2.39 8.52 -2.29
CA GLU A 114 -1.90 9.87 -2.07
C GLU A 114 -0.47 9.82 -1.57
N LYS A 115 0.35 10.76 -2.03
CA LYS A 115 1.75 10.87 -1.61
C LYS A 115 2.08 12.31 -1.25
N VAL A 116 2.51 12.51 -0.01
CA VAL A 116 2.95 13.80 0.50
C VAL A 116 4.47 13.82 0.56
N CYS A 117 5.10 14.77 -0.12
CA CYS A 117 6.55 14.91 -0.24
C CYS A 117 6.95 16.39 -0.16
N LYS A 118 8.21 16.71 0.17
CA LYS A 118 8.70 18.12 0.18
C LYS A 118 8.90 18.63 -1.24
N ARG A 119 9.26 17.74 -2.16
CA ARG A 119 9.34 18.01 -3.60
C ARG A 119 8.46 17.01 -4.34
N THR A 120 7.65 17.49 -5.27
CA THR A 120 6.69 16.69 -6.05
C THR A 120 7.33 15.56 -6.86
N HIS A 121 8.60 15.69 -7.25
CA HIS A 121 9.33 14.65 -7.97
C HIS A 121 10.65 14.32 -7.29
N LEU A 122 11.06 13.05 -7.40
CA LEU A 122 12.37 12.53 -6.96
C LEU A 122 12.64 12.62 -5.45
N ASP A 123 11.59 12.77 -4.65
CA ASP A 123 11.68 12.78 -3.19
C ASP A 123 11.10 11.51 -2.57
N ILE A 124 11.65 11.16 -1.40
CA ILE A 124 11.11 10.09 -0.58
C ILE A 124 9.82 10.60 0.05
N ALA A 125 8.77 9.77 0.11
CA ALA A 125 7.51 10.16 0.75
C ALA A 125 7.76 10.59 2.21
N SER A 126 7.20 11.72 2.59
CA SER A 126 7.04 12.11 4.00
C SER A 126 6.03 11.17 4.65
N VAL A 127 4.88 11.04 3.98
CA VAL A 127 3.76 10.14 4.27
C VAL A 127 3.14 9.75 2.94
N ASN A 128 2.61 8.53 2.86
CA ASN A 128 1.77 8.11 1.75
C ASN A 128 0.59 7.29 2.25
N SER A 129 -0.44 7.21 1.43
CA SER A 129 -1.66 6.49 1.70
C SER A 129 -2.11 5.71 0.48
N ALA A 130 -2.82 4.62 0.74
CA ALA A 130 -3.60 3.95 -0.27
C ALA A 130 -4.91 3.46 0.34
N MET A 131 -5.96 3.49 -0.48
CA MET A 131 -7.26 2.96 -0.14
C MET A 131 -7.79 2.16 -1.32
N SER A 132 -8.28 0.95 -1.05
CA SER A 132 -9.11 0.21 -2.01
C SER A 132 -10.50 -0.02 -1.45
N LEU A 133 -11.51 0.16 -2.30
CA LEU A 133 -12.91 0.08 -1.88
C LEU A 133 -13.83 -0.45 -2.96
N VAL A 134 -14.95 -1.02 -2.51
CA VAL A 134 -16.10 -1.39 -3.34
C VAL A 134 -17.33 -0.78 -2.69
N LEU A 135 -18.09 0.01 -3.45
CA LEU A 135 -19.34 0.61 -3.01
C LEU A 135 -20.53 -0.10 -3.63
N HIS A 136 -21.59 -0.24 -2.84
CA HIS A 136 -22.91 -0.61 -3.34
C HIS A 136 -23.93 0.31 -2.66
N GLU A 137 -24.71 1.06 -3.44
CA GLU A 137 -25.72 1.99 -2.91
C GLU A 137 -25.16 2.93 -1.82
N ASN A 138 -23.99 3.53 -2.10
CA ASN A 138 -23.28 4.43 -1.19
C ASN A 138 -22.83 3.78 0.13
N GLN A 139 -22.72 2.45 0.19
CA GLN A 139 -22.26 1.66 1.35
C GLN A 139 -20.93 0.96 1.04
N PHE A 140 -19.98 1.00 1.98
CA PHE A 140 -18.70 0.29 1.84
C PHE A 140 -18.87 -1.22 1.96
N LYS A 141 -18.91 -1.94 0.83
CA LYS A 141 -18.92 -3.42 0.84
C LYS A 141 -17.53 -3.99 1.08
N GLN A 142 -16.53 -3.35 0.50
CA GLN A 142 -15.12 -3.61 0.79
C GLN A 142 -14.43 -2.28 1.04
N ILE A 143 -13.54 -2.25 2.03
CA ILE A 143 -12.70 -1.09 2.34
C ILE A 143 -11.43 -1.57 3.02
N HIS A 144 -10.30 -1.10 2.49
CA HIS A 144 -8.96 -1.42 2.94
C HIS A 144 -8.13 -0.14 2.86
N ILE A 145 -7.58 0.29 3.99
CA ILE A 145 -6.79 1.52 4.08
C ILE A 145 -5.40 1.16 4.60
N ALA A 146 -4.38 1.68 3.93
CA ALA A 146 -2.99 1.52 4.34
C ALA A 146 -2.25 2.86 4.28
N VAL A 147 -1.24 2.99 5.14
CA VAL A 147 -0.51 4.23 5.38
C VAL A 147 0.97 3.94 5.59
N GLY A 148 1.85 4.84 5.13
CA GLY A 148 3.30 4.74 5.30
C GLY A 148 3.89 6.04 5.83
N GLY A 149 5.06 5.96 6.47
CA GLY A 149 5.72 7.11 7.09
C GLY A 149 5.16 7.54 8.44
N VAL A 150 4.33 6.69 9.02
CA VAL A 150 3.61 6.98 10.26
C VAL A 150 3.85 5.91 11.33
N ALA A 151 4.80 4.99 11.09
CA ALA A 151 5.30 3.98 12.02
C ALA A 151 6.62 3.38 11.52
N ALA A 152 7.16 2.39 12.26
CA ALA A 152 8.38 1.64 11.89
C ALA A 152 8.21 0.71 10.68
N ILE A 153 6.97 0.44 10.28
CA ILE A 153 6.61 -0.33 9.08
C ILE A 153 5.39 0.34 8.43
N PRO A 154 5.09 0.07 7.16
CA PRO A 154 3.81 0.43 6.57
C PRO A 154 2.67 -0.22 7.35
N LEU A 155 1.61 0.52 7.63
CA LEU A 155 0.48 0.05 8.44
C LEU A 155 -0.75 -0.19 7.57
N TYR A 156 -1.45 -1.28 7.86
CA TYR A 156 -2.83 -1.46 7.47
C TYR A 156 -3.72 -0.96 8.63
N LEU A 157 -4.66 -0.05 8.35
CA LEU A 157 -5.55 0.52 9.36
C LEU A 157 -6.70 -0.44 9.66
N HIS A 158 -6.45 -1.41 10.53
CA HIS A 158 -7.37 -2.49 10.88
C HIS A 158 -8.68 -1.98 11.46
N LYS A 159 -8.61 -1.11 12.47
CA LYS A 159 -9.80 -0.60 13.17
C LYS A 159 -10.60 0.29 12.24
N THR A 160 -9.94 1.19 11.52
CA THR A 160 -10.59 2.11 10.58
C THR A 160 -11.27 1.38 9.44
N SER A 161 -10.57 0.42 8.80
CA SER A 161 -11.16 -0.38 7.72
C SER A 161 -12.34 -1.23 8.21
N ALA A 162 -12.23 -1.83 9.40
CA ALA A 162 -13.34 -2.58 9.99
C ALA A 162 -14.52 -1.68 10.36
N PHE A 163 -14.25 -0.49 10.89
CA PHE A 163 -15.27 0.48 11.28
C PHE A 163 -16.08 0.99 10.10
N LEU A 164 -15.46 1.19 8.93
CA LEU A 164 -16.14 1.68 7.73
C LEU A 164 -16.96 0.61 7.01
N ARG A 165 -16.58 -0.66 7.14
CA ARG A 165 -17.25 -1.78 6.45
C ARG A 165 -18.75 -1.82 6.78
N ASP A 166 -19.55 -2.05 5.75
CA ASP A 166 -21.01 -2.10 5.77
C ASP A 166 -21.69 -0.82 6.27
N LYS A 167 -21.00 0.33 6.28
CA LYS A 167 -21.62 1.62 6.59
C LYS A 167 -21.85 2.47 5.35
N LYS A 168 -22.90 3.28 5.38
CA LYS A 168 -23.23 4.26 4.33
C LYS A 168 -22.36 5.50 4.48
N ILE A 169 -21.84 6.01 3.37
CA ILE A 169 -21.00 7.20 3.35
C ILE A 169 -21.80 8.40 3.83
N SER A 170 -21.25 9.09 4.83
CA SER A 170 -21.69 10.40 5.30
C SER A 170 -20.47 11.18 5.78
N LEU A 171 -20.56 12.52 5.82
CA LEU A 171 -19.49 13.35 6.35
C LEU A 171 -19.17 13.01 7.81
N SER A 172 -20.20 12.75 8.63
CA SER A 172 -20.03 12.37 10.03
C SER A 172 -19.31 11.02 10.19
N LEU A 173 -19.56 10.07 9.29
CA LEU A 173 -18.87 8.78 9.30
C LEU A 173 -17.39 8.96 8.96
N LEU A 174 -17.08 9.76 7.93
CA LEU A 174 -15.71 10.02 7.51
C LEU A 174 -14.91 10.74 8.60
N GLN A 175 -15.51 11.70 9.30
CA GLN A 175 -14.87 12.35 10.44
C GLN A 175 -14.52 11.36 11.56
N GLN A 176 -15.45 10.47 11.92
CA GLN A 176 -15.20 9.44 12.93
C GLN A 176 -14.12 8.43 12.48
N ALA A 177 -14.10 8.10 11.19
CA ALA A 177 -13.07 7.22 10.64
C ALA A 177 -11.69 7.89 10.68
N LEU A 178 -11.62 9.20 10.41
CA LEU A 178 -10.39 9.97 10.54
C LEU A 178 -9.88 9.98 11.99
N ASP A 179 -10.76 10.26 12.95
CA ASP A 179 -10.40 10.24 14.38
C ASP A 179 -9.89 8.85 14.80
N LEU A 180 -10.52 7.79 14.30
CA LEU A 180 -10.11 6.41 14.55
C LEU A 180 -8.74 6.09 13.91
N ALA A 181 -8.50 6.53 12.67
CA ALA A 181 -7.24 6.35 11.96
C ALA A 181 -6.06 6.97 12.74
N GLN A 182 -6.27 8.14 13.35
CA GLN A 182 -5.25 8.79 14.19
C GLN A 182 -4.85 7.95 15.40
N THR A 183 -5.71 7.06 15.90
CA THR A 183 -5.39 6.15 17.01
C THR A 183 -4.55 4.94 16.60
N GLU A 184 -4.39 4.69 15.30
CA GLU A 184 -3.62 3.57 14.75
C GLU A 184 -2.21 3.97 14.28
N ILE A 185 -1.88 5.26 14.34
CA ILE A 185 -0.65 5.86 13.83
C ILE A 185 0.35 6.08 14.99
N TYR A 186 1.62 5.69 14.79
CA TYR A 186 2.71 5.78 15.77
C TYR A 186 3.97 6.42 15.16
N PRO A 187 3.94 7.74 14.91
CA PRO A 187 4.98 8.41 14.15
C PRO A 187 6.32 8.31 14.88
N LEU A 188 7.34 7.82 14.17
CA LEU A 188 8.70 7.76 14.69
C LEU A 188 9.30 9.16 14.74
N SER A 189 9.97 9.50 15.85
CA SER A 189 10.72 10.76 16.01
C SER A 189 11.82 10.98 14.96
N ILE A 190 12.22 9.93 14.26
CA ILE A 190 13.29 9.93 13.23
C ILE A 190 12.79 10.47 11.88
N ILE A 191 11.48 10.48 11.66
CA ILE A 191 10.86 11.05 10.47
C ILE A 191 10.79 12.56 10.70
N HIS A 192 11.64 13.33 10.00
CA HIS A 192 11.83 14.79 10.12
C HIS A 192 10.61 15.64 9.70
N TYR A 193 9.41 15.17 9.97
CA TYR A 193 8.17 15.79 9.53
C TYR A 193 7.29 16.11 10.73
N PRO A 194 6.83 17.37 10.85
CA PRO A 194 5.94 17.75 11.93
C PRO A 194 4.64 16.96 11.82
N LEU A 195 4.18 16.45 12.98
CA LEU A 195 2.93 15.69 13.13
C LEU A 195 1.71 16.39 12.52
N SER A 196 1.76 17.72 12.38
CA SER A 196 0.71 18.53 11.74
C SER A 196 0.49 18.17 10.27
N ILE A 197 1.55 17.86 9.51
CA ILE A 197 1.44 17.43 8.10
C ILE A 197 0.73 16.07 8.04
N ILE A 198 1.14 15.14 8.91
CA ILE A 198 0.57 13.79 8.99
C ILE A 198 -0.92 13.84 9.38
N ARG A 199 -1.35 14.85 10.16
CA ARG A 199 -2.74 14.98 10.63
C ARG A 199 -3.69 15.65 9.64
N HIS A 200 -3.20 16.36 8.62
CA HIS A 200 -4.02 17.14 7.69
C HIS A 200 -4.12 16.54 6.28
N SER A 201 -3.44 15.40 6.04
CA SER A 201 -3.38 14.75 4.71
C SER A 201 -4.39 13.61 4.52
N TRP A 202 -5.44 13.56 5.33
CA TRP A 202 -6.45 12.49 5.37
C TRP A 202 -7.86 13.06 5.35
#